data_AF-A0A3D5MUK9-F1
#
_entry.id   AF-A0A3D5MUK9-F1
#
_cell.length_a   1.000
_cell.length_b   1.000
_cell.length_c   1.000
_cell.angle_alpha   90.00
_cell.angle_beta   90.00
_cell.angle_gamma   90.00
#
_symmetry.space_group_name_H-M   'P 1'
#
loop_
_entity.id
_entity.type
_entity.pdbx_description
1 polymer ?
#
loop_
_entity_poly.entity_id
_entity_poly.type
_entity_poly.pdbx_seq_one_letter_code
_entity_poly.pdbx_strand_id
1 'polypeptide(L)' 'MEYIISIVILLSLTIIGILFYNGKCAFLISGYNMLDEEQKKEYDKKSLLRFMSYVTFIVDIL' A
#
# COMPACT_ATOMS: atom_id res chain seq x y z
N MET A 1 -10.39 14.56 20.44
CA MET A 1 -10.64 14.53 18.98
C MET A 1 -9.34 14.33 18.21
N GLU A 2 -8.31 15.14 18.43
CA GLU A 2 -7.00 15.02 17.74
C GLU A 2 -6.33 13.65 17.87
N TYR A 3 -6.26 13.09 19.09
CA TYR A 3 -5.72 11.74 19.30
C TYR A 3 -6.55 10.63 18.64
N ILE A 4 -7.87 10.81 18.54
CA ILE A 4 -8.76 9.82 17.90
C ILE A 4 -8.43 9.75 16.41
N ILE A 5 -8.27 10.90 15.75
CA ILE A 5 -7.90 10.97 14.33
C ILE A 5 -6.54 10.29 14.12
N SER A 6 -5.56 10.58 14.99
CA SER A 6 -4.22 9.99 14.90
C SER A 6 -4.25 8.46 15.04
N ILE A 7 -5.01 7.93 16.00
CA ILE A 7 -5.18 6.49 16.21
C ILE A 7 -5.86 5.84 15.00
N VAL A 8 -6.88 6.48 14.42
CA VAL A 8 -7.58 5.96 13.24
C VAL A 8 -6.64 5.89 12.04
N ILE A 9 -5.83 6.93 11.82
CA ILE A 9 -4.84 6.94 10.73
C ILE A 9 -3.84 5.80 10.92
N LEU A 10 -3.25 5.67 12.11
CA LEU A 10 -2.27 4.63 12.41
C LEU A 10 -2.83 3.22 12.19
N LEU A 11 -4.01 2.92 12.74
CA LEU A 11 -4.67 1.63 12.52
C LEU A 11 -4.98 1.38 11.04
N SER A 12 -5.42 2.40 10.30
CA SER A 12 -5.73 2.26 8.87
C SER A 12 -4.48 1.97 8.03
N LEU A 13 -3.36 2.66 8.31
CA LEU A 13 -2.09 2.46 7.61
C LEU A 13 -1.48 1.11 7.96
N THR A 14 -1.53 0.69 9.23
CA THR A 14 -1.12 -0.65 9.65
C THR A 14 -1.91 -1.73 8.87
N ILE A 15 -3.24 -1.59 8.75
CA ILE A 15 -4.08 -2.54 7.99
C ILE A 15 -3.70 -2.55 6.51
N ILE A 16 -3.50 -1.37 5.91
CA ILE A 16 -3.09 -1.25 4.50
C ILE A 16 -1.72 -1.90 4.28
N GLY A 17 -0.76 -1.67 5.17
CA GLY A 17 0.57 -2.29 5.12
C GLY A 17 0.50 -3.81 5.16
N ILE A 18 -0.33 -4.38 6.04
CA ILE A 18 -0.57 -5.83 6.10
C ILE A 18 -1.21 -6.35 4.81
N LEU A 19 -2.20 -5.63 4.25
CA LEU A 19 -2.85 -6.02 3.00
C LEU A 19 -1.87 -6.00 1.81
N PHE A 20 -1.02 -4.98 1.72
CA PHE A 20 0.06 -4.90 0.73
C PHE A 20 1.08 -6.04 0.89
N TYR A 21 1.49 -6.36 2.12
CA TYR A 21 2.44 -7.46 2.38
C TYR A 21 1.91 -8.82 1.90
N ASN A 22 0.58 -9.00 1.98
CA ASN A 22 -0.13 -10.18 1.47
C ASN A 22 -0.45 -10.12 -0.03
N GLY A 23 0.06 -9.12 -0.77
CA GLY A 23 -0.17 -8.98 -2.21
C GLY A 23 -1.58 -8.53 -2.59
N LYS A 24 -2.29 -7.84 -1.68
CA LYS A 24 -3.64 -7.28 -1.92
C LYS A 24 -3.57 -5.76 -2.13
N CYS A 25 -4.72 -5.17 -2.45
CA CYS A 25 -4.92 -3.72 -2.56
C CYS A 25 -4.09 -2.98 -3.64
N ALA A 26 -3.74 -3.64 -4.74
CA ALA A 26 -3.08 -2.97 -5.87
C ALA A 26 -3.87 -1.77 -6.44
N PHE A 27 -5.19 -1.72 -6.21
CA PHE A 27 -6.03 -0.57 -6.57
C PHE A 27 -5.58 0.75 -5.90
N LEU A 28 -4.83 0.70 -4.79
CA LEU A 28 -4.26 1.87 -4.12
C LEU A 28 -3.00 2.43 -4.81
N ILE A 29 -2.39 1.69 -5.75
CA ILE A 29 -1.20 2.14 -6.48
C ILE A 29 -1.66 2.80 -7.78
N SER A 30 -1.95 4.10 -7.73
CA SER A 30 -2.45 4.87 -8.88
C SER A 30 -1.55 4.73 -10.12
N GLY A 31 -0.23 4.84 -9.96
CA GLY A 31 0.73 4.68 -11.05
C GLY A 31 0.66 3.30 -11.73
N TYR A 32 0.41 2.23 -10.98
CA TYR A 32 0.25 0.88 -11.55
C TYR A 32 -1.10 0.71 -12.26
N ASN A 33 -2.16 1.33 -11.74
CA ASN A 33 -3.51 1.21 -12.33
C ASN A 33 -3.72 2.08 -13.56
N MET A 34 -2.88 3.10 -13.77
CA MET A 34 -2.88 3.95 -14.97
C MET A 34 -2.21 3.27 -16.18
N LEU A 35 -1.41 2.22 -15.95
CA LEU A 35 -0.80 1.43 -17.01
C LEU A 35 -1.88 0.63 -17.76
N ASP A 36 -1.67 0.43 -19.06
CA ASP A 36 -2.44 -0.55 -19.82
C ASP A 36 -2.09 -1.99 -19.40
N GLU A 37 -2.86 -2.96 -19.89
CA GLU A 37 -2.68 -4.37 -19.52
C GLU A 37 -1.40 -5.01 -20.07
N GLU A 38 -0.77 -4.42 -21.09
CA GLU A 38 0.50 -4.91 -21.62
C GLU A 38 1.65 -4.43 -20.74
N GLN A 39 1.66 -3.14 -20.39
CA GLN A 39 2.60 -2.52 -19.46
C GLN A 39 2.54 -3.16 -18.07
N LYS A 40 1.35 -3.48 -17.56
CA LYS A 40 1.20 -4.16 -16.25
C LYS A 40 1.91 -5.51 -16.19
N LYS A 41 2.04 -6.24 -17.31
CA LYS A 41 2.70 -7.56 -17.35
C LYS A 41 4.21 -7.47 -17.15
N GLU A 42 4.81 -6.31 -17.39
CA GLU A 42 6.24 -6.08 -17.15
C GLU A 42 6.58 -6.03 -15.66
N TYR A 43 5.58 -5.79 -14.80
CA TYR A 43 5.77 -5.66 -13.36
C TYR A 43 5.51 -6.98 -12.63
N ASP A 44 6.42 -7.34 -11.73
CA ASP A 44 6.10 -8.28 -10.66
C ASP A 44 5.19 -7.59 -9.63
N LYS A 45 3.88 -7.71 -9.86
CA LYS A 45 2.84 -7.17 -8.98
C LYS A 45 3.03 -7.59 -7.52
N LYS A 46 3.51 -8.80 -7.23
CA LYS A 46 3.67 -9.28 -5.85
C LYS A 46 4.84 -8.56 -5.18
N SER A 47 5.96 -8.44 -5.87
CA SER A 47 7.13 -7.70 -5.37
C SER A 47 6.84 -6.20 -5.23
N LEU A 48 6.09 -5.61 -6.16
CA LEU A 48 5.62 -4.22 -6.07
C LEU A 48 4.77 -3.98 -4.81
N LEU A 49 3.79 -4.84 -4.55
CA LEU A 49 2.94 -4.71 -3.36
C LEU A 49 3.73 -4.95 -2.06
N ARG A 50 4.68 -5.90 -2.06
CA ARG A 50 5.56 -6.09 -0.90
C ARG A 50 6.46 -4.88 -0.66
N PHE A 51 7.01 -4.25 -1.70
CA PHE A 51 7.73 -2.99 -1.57
C PHE A 51 6.85 -1.88 -0.96
N MET A 52 5.62 -1.73 -1.47
CA MET A 52 4.67 -0.76 -0.93
C MET A 52 4.32 -1.03 0.54
N SER A 53 4.27 -2.29 0.98
CA SER A 53 4.07 -2.61 2.40
C SER A 53 5.14 -2.02 3.30
N TYR A 54 6.41 -2.08 2.87
CA TYR A 54 7.52 -1.50 3.64
C TYR A 54 7.45 0.02 3.65
N VAL A 55 7.12 0.64 2.51
CA VAL A 55 6.89 2.09 2.43
C VAL A 55 5.78 2.52 3.39
N THR A 56 4.65 1.81 3.39
CA THR A 56 3.53 2.11 4.30
C THR A 56 3.94 1.97 5.76
N PHE A 57 4.63 0.90 6.16
CA PHE A 57 5.07 0.75 7.55
C PHE A 57 6.11 1.78 7.98
N ILE A 58 6.99 2.22 7.07
CA ILE A 58 7.94 3.31 7.37
C ILE A 58 7.17 4.60 7.64
N VAL A 59 6.20 4.95 6.78
CA VAL A 59 5.36 6.13 6.97
C VAL A 59 4.51 6.05 8.23
N ASP A 60 4.03 4.86 8.61
CA ASP A 60 3.19 4.63 9.79
C ASP A 60 3.96 4.85 11.13
N ILE A 61 5.29 4.78 11.11
CA ILE A 61 6.15 4.90 12.30
C ILE A 61 6.81 6.29 12.42
N LEU A 62 6.87 7.07 11.33
CA LEU A 62 7.44 8.42 11.28
C LEU A 62 6.45 9.49 11.78
#